data_AF-E3SAI2-F1
#
_entry.id   AF-E3SAI2-F1
#
_cell.length_a   1.000
_cell.length_b   1.000
_cell.length_c   1.000
_cell.angle_alpha   90.00
_cell.angle_beta   90.00
_cell.angle_gamma   90.00
#
_symmetry.space_group_name_H-M   'P 1'
#
loop_
_entity.id
_entity.type
_entity.pdbx_description
1 polymer ?
#
loop_
_entity_poly.entity_id
_entity_poly.type
_entity_poly.pdbx_seq_one_letter_code
_entity_poly.pdbx_strand_id
1 'polypeptide(L)'
;MDQISDPRKADLMDLLLGNNTELEQQLEEIGKAITQAIQTAANKAIPITRLGPKPKAWWNKELTKLRQDTSHYRRIFKEKLETTAIHDAYLEKRDFLRARNTYNKAIKDAKRKHWNEFLEKEDPQLIYKAMAYTKDNKVERIPPI
;
A
#
# COMPACT_ATOMS: atom_id res chain seq x y z
N MET A 1 -6.43 -36.90 46.78
CA MET A 1 -6.67 -36.97 45.32
C MET A 1 -7.90 -36.13 45.06
N ASP A 2 -7.76 -34.81 44.98
CA ASP A 2 -8.85 -33.93 44.52
C ASP A 2 -8.34 -33.20 43.29
N GLN A 3 -8.77 -33.67 42.13
CA GLN A 3 -8.61 -32.93 40.88
C GLN A 3 -9.57 -31.74 40.98
N ILE A 4 -9.03 -30.55 41.22
CA ILE A 4 -9.77 -29.30 41.07
C ILE A 4 -10.13 -29.20 39.58
N SER A 5 -11.36 -29.55 39.25
CA SER A 5 -11.93 -29.34 37.93
C SER A 5 -12.00 -27.82 37.71
N ASP A 6 -11.08 -27.27 36.91
CA ASP A 6 -11.12 -25.86 36.53
C ASP A 6 -12.34 -25.65 35.60
N PRO A 7 -13.39 -24.94 36.05
CA PRO A 7 -14.62 -24.78 35.26
C PRO A 7 -14.33 -24.19 33.87
N ARG A 8 -13.27 -23.39 33.75
CA ARG A 8 -12.85 -22.77 32.48
C ARG A 8 -12.40 -23.79 31.44
N LYS A 9 -11.92 -24.96 31.85
CA LYS A 9 -11.44 -26.01 30.94
C LYS A 9 -12.60 -26.86 30.41
N ALA A 10 -13.67 -27.02 31.19
CA ALA A 10 -14.89 -27.69 30.75
C ALA A 10 -15.63 -26.82 29.71
N ASP A 11 -15.78 -25.53 29.99
CA ASP A 11 -16.43 -24.57 29.08
C ASP A 11 -15.69 -24.45 27.73
N LEU A 12 -14.35 -24.52 27.75
CA LEU A 12 -13.53 -24.51 26.54
C LEU A 12 -13.74 -25.77 25.68
N MET A 13 -13.88 -26.94 26.31
CA MET A 13 -14.10 -28.20 25.59
C MET A 13 -15.50 -28.27 24.99
N ASP A 14 -16.52 -27.79 25.69
CA ASP A 14 -17.88 -27.70 25.17
C ASP A 14 -18.01 -26.69 24.01
N LEU A 15 -17.23 -25.61 24.04
CA LEU A 15 -17.10 -24.67 22.93
C LEU A 15 -16.45 -25.34 21.69
N LEU A 16 -15.38 -26.11 21.89
CA LEU A 16 -14.70 -26.83 20.78
C LEU A 16 -15.56 -27.94 20.17
N LEU A 17 -16.49 -28.49 20.96
CA LEU A 17 -17.43 -29.53 20.53
C LEU A 17 -18.73 -28.96 19.92
N GLY A 18 -18.91 -27.63 19.91
CA GLY A 18 -20.08 -26.95 19.34
C GLY A 18 -21.37 -27.12 20.16
N ASN A 19 -21.24 -27.48 21.44
CA ASN A 19 -22.37 -27.79 22.31
C ASN A 19 -22.96 -26.53 22.98
N ASN A 20 -22.23 -25.41 22.97
CA ASN A 20 -22.58 -24.21 23.73
C ASN A 20 -22.77 -22.99 22.80
N THR A 21 -23.91 -22.97 22.12
CA THR A 21 -24.28 -21.93 21.14
C THR A 21 -24.47 -20.55 21.76
N GLU A 22 -24.83 -20.47 23.04
CA GLU A 22 -24.99 -19.21 23.78
C GLU A 22 -23.63 -18.56 24.08
N LEU A 23 -22.65 -19.36 24.49
CA LEU A 23 -21.29 -18.88 24.72
C LEU A 23 -20.61 -18.39 23.43
N GLU A 24 -20.84 -19.07 22.30
CA GLU A 24 -20.37 -18.63 20.98
C GLU A 24 -20.96 -17.26 20.59
N GLN A 25 -22.26 -17.06 20.84
CA GLN A 25 -22.92 -15.78 20.56
C GLN A 25 -22.35 -14.64 21.41
N GLN A 26 -22.12 -14.89 22.70
CA GLN A 26 -21.49 -13.92 23.60
C GLN A 26 -20.06 -13.57 23.16
N LEU A 27 -19.27 -14.57 22.76
CA LEU A 27 -17.92 -14.36 22.27
C LEU A 27 -17.90 -13.53 20.99
N GLU A 28 -18.80 -13.82 20.06
CA GLU A 28 -18.95 -13.07 18.81
C GLU A 28 -19.41 -11.62 19.06
N GLU A 29 -20.30 -11.40 20.02
CA GLU A 29 -20.75 -10.07 20.43
C GLU A 29 -19.60 -9.24 21.02
N ILE A 30 -18.80 -9.84 21.90
CA ILE A 30 -17.60 -9.21 22.47
C ILE A 30 -16.57 -8.91 21.36
N GLY A 31 -16.35 -9.85 20.44
CA GLY A 31 -15.45 -9.68 19.29
C GLY A 31 -15.87 -8.50 18.40
N LYS A 32 -17.18 -8.38 18.13
CA LYS A 32 -17.75 -7.23 17.40
C LYS A 32 -17.55 -5.92 18.16
N ALA A 33 -17.82 -5.90 19.46
CA ALA A 33 -17.68 -4.70 20.29
C ALA A 33 -16.22 -4.18 20.30
N ILE A 34 -15.25 -5.08 20.47
CA ILE A 34 -13.82 -4.74 20.42
C ILE A 34 -13.43 -4.22 19.04
N THR A 35 -13.86 -4.91 17.98
CA THR A 35 -13.57 -4.51 16.60
C THR A 35 -14.12 -3.11 16.29
N GLN A 36 -15.36 -2.84 16.72
CA GLN A 36 -15.99 -1.53 16.55
C GLN A 36 -15.28 -0.44 17.35
N ALA A 37 -14.90 -0.73 18.60
CA ALA A 37 -14.15 0.22 19.43
C ALA A 37 -12.80 0.58 18.79
N ILE A 38 -12.06 -0.41 18.29
CA ILE A 38 -10.78 -0.20 17.60
C ILE A 38 -10.98 0.60 16.32
N GLN A 39 -11.96 0.23 15.47
CA GLN A 39 -12.24 0.96 14.23
C GLN A 39 -12.64 2.42 14.50
N THR A 40 -13.46 2.66 15.54
CA THR A 40 -13.90 4.01 15.91
C THR A 40 -12.72 4.84 16.41
N ALA A 41 -11.88 4.27 17.27
CA ALA A 41 -10.66 4.93 17.74
C ALA A 41 -9.69 5.23 16.59
N ALA A 42 -9.47 4.26 15.68
CA ALA A 42 -8.63 4.43 14.51
C ALA A 42 -9.15 5.51 13.56
N ASN A 43 -10.45 5.51 13.25
CA ASN A 43 -11.07 6.53 12.39
C ASN A 43 -11.02 7.94 13.00
N LYS A 44 -11.04 8.05 14.33
CA LYS A 44 -10.94 9.33 15.04
C LYS A 44 -9.48 9.82 15.15
N ALA A 45 -8.54 8.92 15.38
CA ALA A 45 -7.14 9.25 15.63
C ALA A 45 -6.31 9.37 14.34
N ILE A 46 -6.63 8.60 13.31
CA ILE A 46 -5.86 8.53 12.06
C ILE A 46 -6.48 9.49 11.03
N PRO A 47 -5.80 10.58 10.64
CA PRO A 47 -6.31 11.46 9.62
C PRO A 47 -6.36 10.74 8.26
N ILE A 48 -7.57 10.63 7.69
CA ILE A 48 -7.76 10.03 6.38
C ILE A 48 -7.41 11.08 5.31
N THR A 49 -6.35 10.80 4.54
CA THR A 49 -6.02 11.62 3.36
C THR A 49 -6.99 11.29 2.23
N ARG A 50 -7.95 12.17 1.95
CA ARG A 50 -8.85 12.05 0.79
C ARG A 50 -8.06 12.36 -0.48
N LEU A 51 -7.62 11.33 -1.18
CA LEU A 51 -7.05 11.47 -2.52
C LEU A 51 -8.18 11.92 -3.46
N GLY A 52 -8.02 13.06 -4.13
CA GLY A 52 -8.98 13.53 -5.13
C GLY A 52 -9.14 12.54 -6.30
N PRO A 53 -10.12 12.75 -7.20
CA PRO A 53 -10.52 11.77 -8.24
C PRO A 53 -9.39 11.33 -9.18
N LYS A 54 -8.31 12.11 -9.32
CA LYS A 54 -7.08 11.72 -10.02
C LYS A 54 -5.86 12.16 -9.21
N PRO A 55 -5.37 11.36 -8.24
CA PRO A 55 -4.22 11.74 -7.43
C PRO A 55 -2.92 11.87 -8.24
N LYS A 56 -2.89 11.30 -9.45
CA LYS A 56 -1.80 11.44 -10.42
C LYS A 56 -2.42 11.60 -11.81
N ALA A 57 -2.69 12.84 -12.21
CA ALA A 57 -3.31 13.13 -13.52
C ALA A 57 -2.42 12.70 -14.72
N TRP A 58 -1.10 12.60 -14.52
CA TRP A 58 -0.13 12.09 -15.49
C TRP A 58 -0.08 10.55 -15.58
N TRP A 59 -0.80 9.81 -14.72
CA TRP A 59 -0.79 8.35 -14.73
C TRP A 59 -1.63 7.80 -15.88
N ASN A 60 -1.12 6.80 -16.59
CA ASN A 60 -1.81 6.18 -17.73
C ASN A 60 -1.74 4.64 -17.65
N LYS A 61 -2.54 3.95 -18.49
CA LYS A 61 -2.62 2.48 -18.50
C LYS A 61 -1.30 1.82 -18.93
N GLU A 62 -0.53 2.46 -19.81
CA GLU A 62 0.77 1.96 -20.27
C GLU A 62 1.82 1.95 -19.15
N LEU A 63 1.82 2.97 -18.28
CA LEU A 63 2.66 3.01 -17.07
C LEU A 63 2.29 1.90 -16.09
N THR A 64 1.01 1.54 -16.00
CA THR A 64 0.58 0.37 -15.21
C THR A 64 1.18 -0.92 -15.76
N LYS A 65 1.16 -1.12 -17.08
CA LYS A 65 1.79 -2.30 -17.73
C LYS A 65 3.29 -2.34 -17.45
N LEU A 66 4.01 -1.23 -17.70
CA LEU A 66 5.44 -1.13 -17.43
C LEU A 66 5.81 -1.38 -15.94
N ARG A 67 4.93 -0.97 -15.01
CA ARG A 67 5.08 -1.27 -13.58
C ARG A 67 4.91 -2.76 -13.29
N GLN A 68 3.94 -3.41 -13.93
CA GLN A 68 3.71 -4.85 -13.82
C GLN A 68 4.91 -5.61 -14.38
N ASP A 69 5.41 -5.24 -15.56
CA ASP A 69 6.60 -5.84 -16.18
C ASP A 69 7.84 -5.70 -15.29
N THR A 70 8.06 -4.50 -14.72
CA THR A 70 9.17 -4.28 -13.79
C THR A 70 9.05 -5.17 -12.56
N SER A 71 7.84 -5.34 -12.02
CA SER A 71 7.59 -6.24 -10.88
C SER A 71 7.81 -7.71 -11.25
N HIS A 72 7.40 -8.11 -12.44
CA HIS A 72 7.56 -9.45 -12.98
C HIS A 72 9.05 -9.81 -13.11
N TYR A 73 9.85 -9.00 -13.81
CA TYR A 73 11.28 -9.26 -13.96
C TYR A 73 12.04 -9.15 -12.63
N ARG A 74 11.60 -8.27 -11.72
CA ARG A 74 12.18 -8.21 -10.37
C ARG A 74 11.97 -9.52 -9.61
N ARG A 75 10.79 -10.13 -9.73
CA ARG A 75 10.48 -11.41 -9.07
C ARG A 75 11.35 -12.54 -9.63
N ILE A 76 11.44 -12.64 -10.96
CA ILE A 76 12.30 -13.64 -11.62
C ILE A 76 13.76 -13.49 -11.18
N PHE A 77 14.29 -12.27 -11.19
CA PHE A 77 15.66 -12.01 -10.76
C PHE A 77 15.89 -12.39 -9.30
N LYS A 78 14.93 -12.07 -8.41
CA LYS A 78 15.02 -12.44 -6.99
C LYS A 78 15.00 -13.95 -6.79
N GLU A 79 14.09 -14.65 -7.46
CA GLU A 79 13.97 -16.12 -7.39
C GLU A 79 15.27 -16.80 -7.86
N LYS A 80 15.88 -16.31 -8.94
CA LYS A 80 17.19 -16.82 -9.37
C LYS A 80 18.31 -16.55 -8.37
N LEU A 81 18.28 -15.40 -7.71
CA LEU A 81 19.27 -15.06 -6.68
C LEU A 81 19.15 -15.94 -5.43
N GLU A 82 17.98 -16.49 -5.15
CA GLU A 82 17.80 -17.45 -4.04
C GLU A 82 18.45 -18.81 -4.35
N THR A 83 18.64 -19.15 -5.63
CA THR A 83 19.20 -20.45 -6.07
C THR A 83 20.67 -20.35 -6.50
N THR A 84 21.10 -19.21 -7.06
CA THR A 84 22.38 -19.08 -7.77
C THR A 84 23.10 -17.79 -7.41
N ALA A 85 24.42 -17.74 -7.68
CA ALA A 85 25.22 -16.55 -7.47
C ALA A 85 24.81 -15.42 -8.42
N ILE A 86 25.08 -14.17 -8.03
CA ILE A 86 24.73 -12.96 -8.81
C ILE A 86 25.31 -13.00 -10.23
N HIS A 87 26.49 -13.61 -10.40
CA HIS A 87 27.14 -13.73 -11.71
C HIS A 87 26.32 -14.58 -12.68
N ASP A 88 25.73 -15.66 -12.20
CA ASP A 88 24.95 -16.60 -13.02
C ASP A 88 23.56 -16.04 -13.35
N ALA A 89 22.99 -15.20 -12.47
CA ALA A 89 21.73 -14.48 -12.68
C ALA A 89 21.88 -13.19 -13.53
N TYR A 90 22.95 -13.09 -14.34
CA TYR A 90 23.27 -11.87 -15.10
C TYR A 90 22.18 -11.51 -16.12
N LEU A 91 21.58 -12.50 -16.79
CA LEU A 91 20.55 -12.28 -17.81
C LEU A 91 19.28 -11.69 -17.19
N GLU A 92 18.81 -12.27 -16.10
CA GLU A 92 17.64 -11.83 -15.34
C GLU A 92 17.87 -10.44 -14.74
N LYS A 93 19.10 -10.19 -14.23
CA LYS A 93 19.50 -8.86 -13.77
C LYS A 93 19.42 -7.84 -14.89
N ARG A 94 19.95 -8.15 -16.07
CA ARG A 94 19.92 -7.28 -17.25
C ARG A 94 18.49 -6.95 -17.65
N ASP A 95 17.62 -7.95 -17.71
CA ASP A 95 16.23 -7.78 -18.13
C ASP A 95 15.42 -6.96 -17.11
N PHE A 96 15.63 -7.21 -15.81
CA PHE A 96 15.09 -6.35 -14.75
C PHE A 96 15.56 -4.90 -14.88
N LEU A 97 16.86 -4.68 -15.06
CA LEU A 97 17.41 -3.33 -15.21
C LEU A 97 16.85 -2.61 -16.45
N ARG A 98 16.67 -3.33 -17.55
CA ARG A 98 16.04 -2.81 -18.77
C ARG A 98 14.60 -2.38 -18.49
N ALA A 99 13.78 -3.27 -17.93
CA ALA A 99 12.39 -2.95 -17.58
C ALA A 99 12.29 -1.75 -16.63
N ARG A 100 13.13 -1.72 -15.58
CA ARG A 100 13.21 -0.63 -14.61
C ARG A 100 13.55 0.70 -15.28
N ASN A 101 14.56 0.71 -16.15
CA ASN A 101 15.01 1.93 -16.82
C ASN A 101 13.96 2.44 -17.80
N THR A 102 13.31 1.55 -18.57
CA THR A 102 12.19 1.88 -19.46
C THR A 102 11.02 2.48 -18.68
N TYR A 103 10.60 1.84 -17.58
CA TYR A 103 9.55 2.35 -16.71
C TYR A 103 9.91 3.74 -16.13
N ASN A 104 11.12 3.90 -15.60
CA ASN A 104 11.57 5.18 -15.04
C ASN A 104 11.62 6.29 -16.09
N LYS A 105 12.05 5.98 -17.32
CA LYS A 105 12.03 6.92 -18.45
C LYS A 105 10.59 7.33 -18.79
N ALA A 106 9.70 6.35 -18.95
CA ALA A 106 8.29 6.59 -19.22
C ALA A 106 7.61 7.44 -18.14
N ILE A 107 7.95 7.24 -16.86
CA ILE A 107 7.47 8.08 -15.75
C ILE A 107 7.93 9.54 -15.90
N LYS A 108 9.21 9.76 -16.21
CA LYS A 108 9.76 11.11 -16.42
C LYS A 108 9.07 11.80 -17.60
N ASP A 109 8.89 11.07 -18.70
CA ASP A 109 8.28 11.60 -19.92
C ASP A 109 6.79 11.89 -19.72
N ALA A 110 6.04 11.02 -19.03
CA ALA A 110 4.63 11.25 -18.72
C ALA A 110 4.42 12.47 -17.81
N LYS A 111 5.28 12.65 -16.80
CA LYS A 111 5.24 13.84 -15.93
C LYS A 111 5.54 15.11 -16.72
N ARG A 112 6.60 15.10 -17.53
CA ARG A 112 6.98 16.25 -18.36
C ARG A 112 5.88 16.61 -19.35
N LYS A 113 5.35 15.61 -20.06
CA LYS A 113 4.26 15.78 -21.02
C LYS A 113 3.03 16.39 -20.36
N HIS A 114 2.60 15.84 -19.22
CA HIS A 114 1.45 16.37 -18.51
C HIS A 114 1.67 17.81 -18.03
N TRP A 115 2.88 18.14 -17.55
CA TRP A 115 3.21 19.51 -17.16
C TRP A 115 3.17 20.48 -18.35
N ASN A 116 3.72 20.07 -19.50
CA ASN A 116 3.66 20.89 -20.72
C ASN A 116 2.22 21.07 -21.21
N GLU A 117 1.43 20.01 -21.26
CA GLU A 117 0.00 20.07 -21.63
C GLU A 117 -0.80 20.96 -20.68
N PHE A 118 -0.45 20.97 -19.40
CA PHE A 118 -1.05 21.86 -18.41
C PHE A 118 -0.71 23.33 -18.72
N LEU A 119 0.55 23.64 -19.00
CA LEU A 119 0.99 25.00 -19.34
C LEU A 119 0.42 25.50 -20.68
N GLU A 120 0.31 24.64 -21.68
CA GLU A 120 -0.19 25.00 -23.02
C GLU A 120 -1.70 25.32 -23.04
N LYS A 121 -2.46 24.75 -22.11
CA LYS A 121 -3.93 24.92 -22.04
C LYS A 121 -4.38 26.06 -21.14
N GLU A 122 -3.49 26.66 -20.35
CA GLU A 122 -3.88 27.67 -19.37
C GLU A 122 -3.77 29.10 -19.88
N ASP A 123 -4.76 29.92 -19.48
CA ASP A 123 -4.88 31.34 -19.80
C ASP A 123 -3.81 32.16 -19.02
N PRO A 124 -3.37 33.35 -19.50
CA PRO A 124 -2.29 34.14 -18.87
C PRO A 124 -2.50 34.43 -17.38
N GLN A 125 -3.75 34.43 -16.90
CA GLN A 125 -4.11 34.65 -15.51
C GLN A 125 -3.80 33.45 -14.59
N LEU A 126 -3.75 32.24 -15.14
CA LEU A 126 -3.47 31.00 -14.41
C LEU A 126 -1.98 30.64 -14.36
N ILE A 127 -1.13 31.27 -15.19
CA ILE A 127 0.34 31.12 -15.16
C ILE A 127 0.91 31.39 -13.76
N TYR A 128 0.36 32.37 -13.04
CA TYR A 128 0.76 32.67 -11.66
C TYR A 128 0.45 31.53 -10.68
N LYS A 129 -0.58 30.72 -10.96
CA LYS A 129 -0.93 29.51 -10.19
C LYS A 129 0.07 28.39 -10.48
N ALA A 130 0.49 28.22 -11.74
CA ALA A 130 1.58 27.30 -12.10
C ALA A 130 2.89 27.65 -11.39
N MET A 131 3.22 28.95 -11.30
CA MET A 131 4.39 29.44 -10.56
C MET A 131 4.30 29.20 -9.04
N ALA A 132 3.09 29.16 -8.47
CA ALA A 132 2.92 28.78 -7.07
C ALA A 132 3.26 27.29 -6.83
N TYR A 133 2.99 26.40 -7.81
CA TYR A 133 3.29 24.98 -7.70
C TYR A 133 4.78 24.63 -7.82
N THR A 134 5.59 25.53 -8.37
CA THR A 134 7.06 25.35 -8.47
C THR A 134 7.81 25.88 -7.26
N LYS A 135 7.14 26.60 -6.35
CA LYS A 135 7.77 27.05 -5.10
C LYS A 135 8.10 25.84 -4.23
N ASP A 136 9.33 25.82 -3.71
CA ASP A 136 9.74 24.81 -2.74
C ASP A 136 8.84 24.88 -1.50
N ASN A 137 7.99 23.86 -1.33
CA ASN A 137 7.26 23.69 -0.10
C ASN A 137 8.24 23.19 0.95
N LYS A 138 8.54 24.04 1.94
CA LYS A 138 9.25 23.64 3.16
C LYS A 138 8.32 22.67 3.91
N VAL A 139 8.42 21.39 3.62
CA VAL A 139 7.81 20.36 4.46
C VAL A 139 8.60 20.40 5.76
N GLU A 140 8.03 21.01 6.80
CA GLU A 140 8.59 20.95 8.14
C GLU A 140 8.80 19.46 8.47
N ARG A 141 10.06 19.06 8.67
CA ARG A 141 10.34 17.68 9.06
C ARG A 141 9.66 17.46 10.39
N ILE A 142 8.79 16.45 10.44
CA ILE A 142 8.24 15.97 11.71
C ILE A 142 9.45 15.63 12.60
N PRO A 143 9.57 16.22 13.79
CA PRO A 143 10.67 15.93 14.69
C PRO A 143 10.71 14.42 14.98
N PRO A 144 11.91 13.84 15.14
CA PRO A 144 12.04 12.41 15.44
C PRO A 144 11.31 12.09 16.76
N ILE A 145 10.51 11.02 16.73
CA ILE A 145 9.81 10.43 17.89
C ILE A 145 10.81 9.64 18.72
#